data_AF-A0A976JGE1-F1
#
_entry.id   AF-A0A976JGE1-F1
#
_cell.length_a   1.000
_cell.length_b   1.000
_cell.length_c   1.000
_cell.angle_alpha   90.00
_cell.angle_beta   90.00
_cell.angle_gamma   90.00
#
_symmetry.space_group_name_H-M   'P 1'
#
loop_
_entity.id
_entity.type
_entity.pdbx_description
1 polymer ?
#
loop_
_entity_poly.entity_id
_entity_poly.type
_entity_poly.pdbx_seq_one_letter_code
_entity_poly.pdbx_strand_id
1 'polypeptide(L)'
;WPGATVGAKGNDGVTGVVKQTKGAIGYVELAYAIKNGLPTADVKNKNGKYVAPSIKGVSASAATLKDDVYNGDLRISIVDQVGDDVYPISAFTYILLPVTKETTQLKEVKAFLNWALTKGQDMAGDLHYAPLPTKLTEVLLKKIK
;
A
#
# COMPACT_ATOMS: atom_id res chain seq x y z
N TRP A 1 -3.25 -11.73 19.48
CA TRP A 1 -3.94 -10.56 20.06
C TRP A 1 -4.58 -11.04 21.36
N PRO A 2 -4.43 -10.34 22.51
CA PRO A 2 -4.95 -10.80 23.80
C PRO A 2 -6.49 -10.95 23.77
N GLY A 3 -7.06 -11.72 24.71
CA GLY A 3 -8.41 -12.30 24.60
C GLY A 3 -9.65 -11.38 24.56
N ALA A 4 -9.49 -10.06 24.61
CA ALA A 4 -10.57 -9.10 24.46
C ALA A 4 -10.33 -8.22 23.22
N THR A 5 -10.83 -8.66 22.08
CA THR A 5 -10.71 -7.91 20.81
C THR A 5 -12.07 -7.69 20.21
N VAL A 6 -12.27 -6.53 19.60
CA VAL A 6 -13.49 -6.17 18.90
C VAL A 6 -13.21 -6.23 17.41
N GLY A 7 -13.86 -7.17 16.73
CA GLY A 7 -13.79 -7.28 15.28
C GLY A 7 -14.72 -6.26 14.61
N ALA A 8 -14.28 -5.68 13.49
CA ALA A 8 -15.10 -4.79 12.69
C ALA A 8 -14.85 -5.02 11.18
N LYS A 9 -15.87 -4.76 10.36
CA LYS A 9 -15.83 -5.05 8.92
C LYS A 9 -15.08 -3.94 8.16
N GLY A 10 -13.91 -4.28 7.62
CA GLY A 10 -13.13 -3.39 6.76
C GLY A 10 -12.56 -2.15 7.47
N ASN A 11 -11.85 -1.31 6.71
CA ASN A 11 -11.24 -0.09 7.25
C ASN A 11 -12.27 0.87 7.87
N ASP A 12 -13.44 1.03 7.25
CA ASP A 12 -14.51 1.88 7.78
C ASP A 12 -15.04 1.38 9.13
N GLY A 13 -15.28 0.07 9.24
CA GLY A 13 -15.74 -0.54 10.49
C GLY A 13 -14.71 -0.37 11.61
N VAL A 14 -13.44 -0.67 11.33
CA VAL A 14 -12.35 -0.50 12.31
C VAL A 14 -12.22 0.97 12.72
N THR A 15 -12.27 1.89 11.75
CA THR A 15 -12.27 3.34 12.00
C THR A 15 -13.40 3.75 12.94
N GLY A 16 -14.62 3.29 12.68
CA GLY A 16 -15.78 3.58 13.53
C GLY A 16 -15.61 3.08 14.96
N VAL A 17 -15.18 1.84 15.13
CA VAL A 17 -14.95 1.23 16.46
C VAL A 17 -13.85 1.98 17.22
N VAL A 18 -12.74 2.32 16.57
CA VAL A 18 -11.64 3.07 17.20
C VAL A 18 -12.11 4.45 17.66
N LYS A 19 -12.90 5.17 16.85
CA LYS A 19 -13.41 6.52 17.23
C LYS A 19 -14.36 6.46 18.43
N GLN A 20 -15.17 5.41 18.54
CA GLN A 20 -16.19 5.30 19.58
C GLN A 20 -15.67 4.68 20.88
N THR A 21 -14.53 3.98 20.83
CA THR A 21 -14.00 3.22 21.97
C THR A 21 -12.80 3.93 22.57
N LYS A 22 -13.00 4.55 23.75
CA LYS A 22 -11.92 5.22 24.47
C LYS A 22 -10.77 4.24 24.78
N GLY A 23 -9.56 4.62 24.40
CA GLY A 23 -8.35 3.82 24.63
C GLY A 23 -8.15 2.66 23.64
N ALA A 24 -8.97 2.56 22.59
CA ALA A 24 -8.79 1.53 21.57
C ALA A 24 -7.55 1.78 20.71
N ILE A 25 -6.99 0.66 20.22
CA ILE A 25 -5.97 0.63 19.17
C ILE A 25 -6.47 -0.27 18.05
N GLY A 26 -6.31 0.19 16.81
CA GLY A 26 -6.66 -0.55 15.60
C GLY A 26 -5.64 -0.29 14.50
N TYR A 27 -5.78 -1.01 13.39
CA TYR A 27 -4.97 -0.81 12.19
C TYR A 27 -5.91 -0.52 11.02
N VAL A 28 -5.61 0.53 10.28
CA VAL A 28 -6.33 0.92 9.05
C VAL A 28 -5.32 1.44 8.05
N GLU A 29 -5.70 1.46 6.78
CA GLU A 29 -4.92 2.11 5.73
C GLU A 29 -4.82 3.63 6.01
N LEU A 30 -3.70 4.25 5.64
CA LEU A 30 -3.35 5.63 5.96
C LEU A 30 -4.40 6.64 5.47
N ALA A 31 -4.95 6.48 4.27
CA ALA A 31 -5.97 7.38 3.75
C ALA A 31 -7.23 7.39 4.64
N TYR A 32 -7.58 6.26 5.27
CA TYR A 32 -8.71 6.21 6.21
C TYR A 32 -8.41 6.99 7.49
N ALA A 33 -7.19 6.88 8.02
CA ALA A 33 -6.78 7.66 9.19
C ALA A 33 -6.82 9.16 8.88
N ILE A 34 -6.26 9.59 7.75
CA ILE A 34 -6.23 11.00 7.31
C ILE A 34 -7.65 11.53 7.12
N LYS A 35 -8.47 10.87 6.30
CA LYS A 35 -9.83 11.33 5.96
C LYS A 35 -10.76 11.40 7.17
N ASN A 36 -10.50 10.61 8.21
CA ASN A 36 -11.32 10.56 9.42
C ASN A 36 -10.73 11.32 10.62
N GLY A 37 -9.57 11.97 10.45
CA GLY A 37 -8.88 12.70 11.50
C GLY A 37 -8.46 11.82 12.67
N LEU A 38 -8.04 10.58 12.40
CA LEU A 38 -7.59 9.66 13.44
C LEU A 38 -6.16 10.02 13.89
N PRO A 39 -5.88 10.06 15.19
CA PRO A 39 -4.50 10.04 15.67
C PRO A 39 -3.80 8.78 15.20
N THR A 40 -2.57 8.92 14.69
CA THR A 40 -1.70 7.82 14.28
C THR A 40 -0.53 7.68 15.23
N ALA A 41 0.06 6.48 15.28
CA ALA A 41 1.27 6.23 16.07
C ALA A 41 2.52 6.27 15.18
N ASP A 42 3.58 6.87 15.70
CA ASP A 42 4.92 6.70 15.13
C ASP A 42 5.43 5.30 15.45
N VAL A 43 5.99 4.63 14.45
CA VAL A 43 6.46 3.25 14.60
C VAL A 43 7.97 3.22 14.45
N LYS A 44 8.65 2.55 15.38
CA LYS A 44 10.09 2.36 15.34
C LYS A 44 10.46 1.44 14.16
N ASN A 45 11.26 1.94 13.23
CA ASN A 45 11.79 1.14 12.12
C ASN A 45 13.08 0.38 12.50
N LYS A 46 13.63 -0.40 11.56
CA LYS A 46 14.86 -1.20 11.77
C LYS A 46 16.09 -0.39 12.13
N ASN A 47 16.16 0.88 11.73
CA ASN A 47 17.25 1.79 12.11
C ASN A 47 17.04 2.43 13.50
N GLY A 48 15.97 2.04 14.18
CA GLY A 48 15.64 2.51 15.51
C GLY A 48 15.02 3.91 15.55
N LYS A 49 14.61 4.46 14.41
CA LYS A 49 13.92 5.75 14.30
C LYS A 49 12.42 5.55 14.42
N TYR A 50 11.76 6.40 15.20
CA TYR A 50 10.30 6.47 15.23
C TYR A 50 9.83 7.35 14.07
N VAL A 51 9.05 6.77 13.17
CA VAL A 51 8.61 7.43 11.92
C VAL A 51 7.09 7.46 11.88
N ALA A 52 6.51 8.63 11.62
CA ALA A 52 5.09 8.80 11.39
C ALA A 52 4.66 8.18 10.04
N PRO A 53 3.43 7.62 9.94
CA PRO A 53 2.94 7.13 8.67
C PRO A 53 2.78 8.28 7.67
N SER A 54 3.38 8.14 6.49
CA SER A 54 3.33 9.15 5.43
C SER A 54 3.56 8.53 4.07
N ILE A 55 3.10 9.21 3.01
CA ILE A 55 3.38 8.84 1.62
C ILE A 55 4.90 8.72 1.41
N LYS A 56 5.67 9.70 1.93
CA LYS A 56 7.14 9.69 1.88
C LYS A 56 7.71 8.43 2.53
N GLY A 57 7.21 8.04 3.71
CA GLY A 57 7.67 6.86 4.42
C GLY A 57 7.37 5.55 3.68
N VAL A 58 6.22 5.46 3.01
CA VAL A 58 5.87 4.33 2.14
C VAL A 58 6.77 4.30 0.89
N SER A 59 6.98 5.44 0.25
CA SER A 59 7.92 5.55 -0.89
C SER A 59 9.35 5.19 -0.48
N ALA A 60 9.80 5.58 0.72
CA ALA A 60 11.10 5.19 1.26
C ALA A 60 11.21 3.68 1.43
N SER A 61 10.16 3.01 1.92
CA SER A 61 10.09 1.54 1.99
C SER A 61 10.18 0.89 0.61
N ALA A 62 9.51 1.44 -0.40
CA ALA A 62 9.56 0.90 -1.76
C ALA A 62 10.91 1.17 -2.47
N ALA A 63 11.62 2.24 -2.08
CA ALA A 63 12.92 2.59 -2.63
C ALA A 63 14.06 1.66 -2.16
N THR A 64 13.84 0.82 -1.14
CA THR A 64 14.83 -0.17 -0.68
C THR A 64 14.90 -1.40 -1.57
N LEU A 65 13.95 -1.56 -2.50
CA LEU A 65 13.91 -2.68 -3.43
C LEU A 65 15.14 -2.69 -4.33
N LYS A 66 15.75 -3.86 -4.44
CA LYS A 66 16.91 -4.11 -5.29
C LYS A 66 16.48 -4.57 -6.68
N ASP A 67 17.39 -4.45 -7.64
CA ASP A 67 17.10 -4.75 -9.05
C ASP A 67 16.74 -6.22 -9.32
N ASP A 68 17.23 -7.14 -8.48
CA ASP A 68 16.94 -8.58 -8.55
C ASP A 68 15.48 -8.92 -8.21
N VAL A 69 14.78 -8.04 -7.49
CA VAL A 69 13.36 -8.19 -7.16
C VAL A 69 12.47 -8.02 -8.40
N TYR A 70 12.95 -7.34 -9.45
CA TYR A 70 12.22 -7.10 -10.69
C TYR A 70 12.32 -8.25 -11.70
N ASN A 71 12.53 -9.49 -11.23
CA ASN A 71 12.67 -10.69 -12.05
C ASN A 71 11.35 -11.27 -12.59
N GLY A 72 10.22 -10.65 -12.22
CA GLY A 72 8.89 -11.05 -12.66
C GLY A 72 8.07 -11.81 -11.62
N ASP A 73 8.62 -12.17 -10.46
CA ASP A 73 7.82 -12.51 -9.29
C ASP A 73 7.30 -11.22 -8.65
N LEU A 74 5.98 -11.04 -8.62
CA LEU A 74 5.36 -9.84 -8.08
C LEU A 74 5.07 -9.95 -6.57
N ARG A 75 5.41 -11.06 -5.91
CA ARG A 75 5.22 -11.23 -4.46
C ARG A 75 6.29 -10.46 -3.68
N ILE A 76 6.25 -9.14 -3.78
CA ILE A 76 7.25 -8.23 -3.26
C ILE A 76 6.79 -7.71 -1.89
N SER A 77 7.67 -7.80 -0.89
CA SER A 77 7.43 -7.21 0.43
C SER A 77 8.24 -5.92 0.58
N ILE A 78 7.55 -4.85 0.98
CA ILE A 78 8.16 -3.60 1.46
C ILE A 78 7.85 -3.38 2.95
N VAL A 79 7.45 -4.45 3.65
CA VAL A 79 7.23 -4.43 5.10
C VAL A 79 8.58 -4.41 5.80
N ASP A 80 8.68 -3.56 6.82
CA ASP A 80 9.79 -3.50 7.77
C ASP A 80 11.17 -3.44 7.08
N GLN A 81 11.29 -2.56 6.08
CA GLN A 81 12.54 -2.37 5.34
C GLN A 81 13.57 -1.59 6.18
N VAL A 82 14.84 -1.65 5.76
CA VAL A 82 15.94 -0.91 6.39
C VAL A 82 16.03 0.48 5.80
N GLY A 83 16.07 1.52 6.64
CA GLY A 83 16.23 2.91 6.22
C GLY A 83 15.74 3.88 7.29
N ASP A 84 16.28 5.10 7.31
CA ASP A 84 15.96 6.09 8.36
C ASP A 84 14.54 6.64 8.25
N ASP A 85 14.07 6.87 7.01
CA ASP A 85 12.76 7.43 6.69
C ASP A 85 11.66 6.36 6.46
N VAL A 86 12.00 5.07 6.59
CA VAL A 86 11.07 3.97 6.31
C VAL A 86 9.95 3.94 7.34
N TYR A 87 8.70 3.93 6.88
CA TYR A 87 7.57 3.55 7.72
C TYR A 87 7.39 2.02 7.68
N PRO A 88 7.58 1.30 8.80
CA PRO A 88 7.77 -0.15 8.77
C PRO A 88 6.50 -0.95 8.42
N ILE A 89 5.31 -0.35 8.48
CA ILE A 89 4.04 -1.00 8.12
C ILE A 89 3.60 -0.49 6.74
N SER A 90 4.41 -0.79 5.72
CA SER A 90 4.17 -0.43 4.31
C SER A 90 3.91 -1.69 3.49
N ALA A 91 2.98 -1.63 2.54
CA ALA A 91 2.66 -2.78 1.68
C ALA A 91 2.18 -2.35 0.29
N PHE A 92 2.38 -3.23 -0.69
CA PHE A 92 1.68 -3.13 -1.98
C PHE A 92 0.29 -3.76 -1.88
N THR A 93 -0.62 -3.28 -2.72
CA THR A 93 -1.89 -3.96 -3.04
C THR A 93 -1.78 -4.63 -4.41
N TYR A 94 -2.58 -5.66 -4.63
CA TYR A 94 -2.48 -6.51 -5.82
C TYR A 94 -3.81 -6.63 -6.54
N ILE A 95 -3.74 -6.61 -7.87
CA ILE A 95 -4.85 -6.93 -8.75
C ILE A 95 -4.57 -8.29 -9.38
N LEU A 96 -5.52 -9.21 -9.25
CA LEU A 96 -5.43 -10.55 -9.84
C LEU A 96 -6.18 -10.56 -11.17
N LEU A 97 -5.48 -10.95 -12.23
CA LEU A 97 -6.07 -11.14 -13.56
C LEU A 97 -6.13 -12.63 -13.90
N PRO A 98 -7.20 -13.08 -14.59
CA PRO A 98 -7.29 -14.46 -15.05
C PRO A 98 -6.22 -14.74 -16.12
N VAL A 99 -5.60 -15.93 -16.05
CA VAL A 99 -4.68 -16.43 -17.08
C VAL A 99 -5.47 -17.24 -18.09
N THR A 100 -6.21 -16.53 -18.94
CA THR A 100 -7.10 -17.12 -19.95
C THR A 100 -6.90 -16.46 -21.31
N LYS A 101 -7.55 -17.00 -22.36
CA LYS A 101 -7.67 -16.28 -23.63
C LYS A 101 -8.30 -14.91 -23.39
N GLU A 102 -7.80 -13.91 -24.12
CA GLU A 102 -8.29 -12.54 -23.98
C GLU A 102 -9.76 -12.42 -24.43
N THR A 103 -10.58 -11.91 -23.53
CA THR A 103 -11.97 -11.50 -23.78
C THR A 103 -12.04 -10.00 -23.98
N THR A 104 -13.14 -9.49 -24.53
CA THR A 104 -13.39 -8.04 -24.62
C THR A 104 -13.27 -7.36 -23.25
N GLN A 105 -13.80 -7.97 -22.19
CA GLN A 105 -13.73 -7.42 -20.83
C GLN A 105 -12.29 -7.40 -20.31
N LEU A 106 -11.52 -8.47 -20.50
CA LEU A 106 -10.12 -8.51 -20.06
C LEU A 106 -9.28 -7.47 -20.79
N LYS A 107 -9.54 -7.24 -22.08
CA LYS A 107 -8.88 -6.20 -22.86
C LYS A 107 -9.13 -4.80 -22.28
N GLU A 108 -10.37 -4.47 -21.92
CA GLU A 108 -10.70 -3.17 -21.30
C GLU A 108 -10.07 -3.02 -19.90
N VAL A 109 -10.06 -4.10 -19.09
CA VAL A 109 -9.38 -4.09 -17.78
C VAL A 109 -7.87 -3.85 -17.96
N LYS A 110 -7.21 -4.52 -18.91
CA LYS A 110 -5.80 -4.29 -19.22
C LYS A 110 -5.54 -2.85 -19.71
N ALA A 111 -6.46 -2.28 -20.50
CA ALA A 111 -6.37 -0.88 -20.93
C ALA A 111 -6.46 0.10 -19.76
N PHE A 112 -7.40 -0.13 -18.83
CA PHE A 112 -7.49 0.64 -17.59
C PHE A 112 -6.21 0.51 -16.74
N LEU A 113 -5.67 -0.70 -16.58
CA LEU A 113 -4.44 -0.90 -15.81
C LEU A 113 -3.22 -0.24 -16.47
N ASN A 114 -3.16 -0.23 -17.80
CA ASN A 114 -2.12 0.50 -18.53
C ASN A 114 -2.21 2.01 -18.23
N TRP A 115 -3.42 2.59 -18.27
CA TRP A 115 -3.62 3.98 -17.85
C TRP A 115 -3.24 4.19 -16.38
N ALA A 116 -3.67 3.31 -15.48
CA ALA A 116 -3.41 3.44 -14.04
C ALA A 116 -1.92 3.34 -13.69
N LEU A 117 -1.16 2.51 -14.39
CA LEU A 117 0.30 2.36 -14.23
C LEU A 117 1.12 3.45 -14.91
N THR A 118 0.48 4.29 -15.73
CA THR A 118 1.10 5.44 -16.38
C THR A 118 0.50 6.72 -15.82
N LYS A 119 -0.42 7.35 -16.55
CA LYS A 119 -1.04 8.64 -16.20
C LYS A 119 -1.75 8.64 -14.84
N GLY A 120 -2.34 7.50 -14.46
CA GLY A 120 -3.04 7.40 -13.18
C GLY A 120 -2.14 7.47 -11.95
N GLN A 121 -0.82 7.26 -12.10
CA GLN A 121 0.12 7.38 -10.97
C GLN A 121 0.18 8.81 -10.43
N ASP A 122 -0.06 9.82 -11.27
CA ASP A 122 -0.06 11.24 -10.89
C ASP A 122 -1.17 11.56 -9.87
N MET A 123 -2.23 10.74 -9.83
CA MET A 123 -3.35 10.89 -8.90
C MET A 123 -3.14 10.18 -7.55
N ALA A 124 -2.09 9.36 -7.41
CA ALA A 124 -1.89 8.54 -6.22
C ALA A 124 -1.75 9.39 -4.94
N GLY A 125 -1.00 10.50 -5.03
CA GLY A 125 -0.76 11.40 -3.90
C GLY A 125 -2.04 12.04 -3.36
N ASP A 126 -2.93 12.47 -4.24
CA ASP A 126 -4.23 13.06 -3.88
C ASP A 126 -5.15 12.06 -3.17
N LEU A 127 -4.95 10.77 -3.44
CA LEU A 127 -5.65 9.67 -2.77
C LEU A 127 -4.94 9.17 -1.51
N HIS A 128 -3.84 9.81 -1.12
CA HIS A 128 -2.95 9.44 -0.01
C HIS A 128 -2.18 8.14 -0.19
N TYR A 129 -1.93 7.74 -1.43
CA TYR A 129 -1.08 6.60 -1.79
C TYR A 129 0.29 7.06 -2.30
N ALA A 130 1.31 6.23 -2.05
CA ALA A 130 2.59 6.37 -2.71
C ALA A 130 2.52 5.90 -4.16
N PRO A 131 3.07 6.66 -5.12
CA PRO A 131 3.23 6.16 -6.49
C PRO A 131 4.17 4.96 -6.50
N LEU A 132 3.94 4.05 -7.45
CA LEU A 132 4.81 2.89 -7.65
C LEU A 132 6.19 3.33 -8.14
N PRO A 133 7.28 2.62 -7.75
CA PRO A 133 8.59 2.84 -8.34
C PRO A 133 8.56 2.64 -9.86
N THR A 134 9.25 3.51 -10.61
CA THR A 134 9.27 3.47 -12.09
C THR A 134 9.71 2.11 -12.65
N LYS A 135 10.73 1.48 -12.04
CA LYS A 135 11.17 0.13 -12.44
C LYS A 135 10.07 -0.90 -12.29
N LEU A 136 9.24 -0.78 -11.25
CA LEU A 136 8.11 -1.70 -11.03
C LEU A 136 7.01 -1.47 -12.08
N THR A 137 6.66 -0.23 -12.39
CA THR A 137 5.64 0.05 -13.42
C THR A 137 6.07 -0.46 -14.80
N GLU A 138 7.36 -0.36 -15.16
CA GLU A 138 7.90 -0.94 -16.39
C GLU A 138 7.75 -2.47 -16.47
N VAL A 139 8.01 -3.19 -15.36
CA VAL A 139 7.80 -4.64 -15.28
C VAL A 139 6.32 -4.99 -15.43
N LEU A 140 5.44 -4.26 -14.73
CA LEU A 140 4.00 -4.49 -14.77
C LEU A 140 3.41 -4.23 -16.16
N LEU A 141 3.84 -3.17 -16.84
CA LEU A 141 3.41 -2.85 -18.21
C LEU A 141 3.82 -3.92 -19.23
N LYS A 142 4.93 -4.64 -19.00
CA LYS A 142 5.32 -5.79 -19.83
C LYS A 142 4.43 -7.02 -19.56
N LYS A 143 3.96 -7.20 -18.33
CA LYS A 143 3.13 -8.35 -17.91
C LYS A 143 1.66 -8.22 -18.26
N ILE A 144 1.15 -7.00 -18.37
CA ILE A 144 -0.29 -6.75 -18.63
C ILE A 144 -0.63 -6.82 -20.12
N LYS A 145 0.36 -6.71 -21.01
CA LYS A 145 0.20 -6.99 -22.44
C LYS A 145 -0.21 -8.45 -22.63
#